data_AF-I0I2Q7-F1
#
_entry.id   AF-I0I2Q7-F1
#
_cell.length_a   1.000
_cell.length_b   1.000
_cell.length_c   1.000
_cell.angle_alpha   90.00
_cell.angle_beta   90.00
_cell.angle_gamma   90.00
#
_symmetry.space_group_name_H-M   'P 1'
#
loop_
_entity.id
_entity.type
_entity.pdbx_description
1 polymer ?
#
loop_
_entity_poly.entity_id
_entity_poly.type
_entity_poly.pdbx_seq_one_letter_code
_entity_poly.pdbx_strand_id
1 'polypeptide(L)'
;MNFTHLHPATVHFPIAFLLLASALTLIHLFRRPALNLKPTIWMLLLLGWIGGGVAVLTGLLAQAYLPPQAPYRTVLNFHIWSGLATLVLYGFWLYRGWLYRSARARQQRRRTGVAAEDLLDDDAARWWIALLAIVGALLIVATGWFGGRLVYEFGVNVG
;
A
#
# COMPACT_ATOMS: atom_id res chain seq x y z
N MET A 1 8.27 20.77 -17.31
CA MET A 1 8.46 20.48 -15.87
C MET A 1 9.40 19.29 -15.76
N ASN A 2 10.44 19.36 -14.92
CA ASN A 2 11.42 18.28 -14.81
C ASN A 2 10.86 17.17 -13.92
N PHE A 3 10.24 16.14 -14.52
CA PHE A 3 9.56 15.06 -13.79
C PHE A 3 10.52 14.05 -13.16
N THR A 4 11.81 14.11 -13.50
CA THR A 4 12.85 13.16 -13.05
C THR A 4 13.00 13.10 -11.53
N HIS A 5 12.80 14.22 -10.84
CA HIS A 5 12.91 14.29 -9.37
C HIS A 5 11.59 14.17 -8.61
N LEU A 6 10.44 14.25 -9.31
CA LEU A 6 9.13 14.22 -8.65
C LEU A 6 8.76 12.82 -8.14
N HIS A 7 9.08 11.78 -8.90
CA HIS A 7 8.79 10.41 -8.48
C HIS A 7 9.57 10.00 -7.21
N PRO A 8 10.90 10.17 -7.12
CA PRO A 8 11.63 9.89 -5.87
C PRO A 8 11.14 10.70 -4.66
N ALA A 9 10.71 11.96 -4.85
CA ALA A 9 10.18 12.75 -3.74
C ALA A 9 8.84 12.21 -3.21
N THR A 10 7.98 11.71 -4.11
CA THR A 10 6.61 11.30 -3.76
C THR A 10 6.50 9.91 -3.17
N VAL A 11 7.55 9.07 -3.23
CA VAL A 11 7.50 7.68 -2.70
C VAL A 11 7.68 7.57 -1.18
N HIS A 12 8.33 8.53 -0.52
CA HIS A 12 8.74 8.40 0.89
C HIS A 12 7.54 8.30 1.85
N PHE A 13 6.59 9.24 1.75
CA PHE A 13 5.42 9.26 2.63
C PHE A 13 4.51 8.03 2.45
N PRO A 14 4.16 7.59 1.22
CA PRO A 14 3.41 6.35 1.00
C PRO A 14 4.07 5.13 1.62
N ILE A 15 5.38 4.97 1.45
CA ILE A 15 6.15 3.85 2.01
C ILE A 15 6.02 3.85 3.54
N ALA A 16 6.30 4.99 4.18
CA ALA A 16 6.24 5.09 5.64
C ALA A 16 4.84 4.81 6.19
N PHE A 17 3.81 5.39 5.57
CA PHE A 17 2.43 5.22 6.03
C PHE A 17 1.91 3.79 5.84
N LEU A 18 2.14 3.17 4.69
CA LEU A 18 1.65 1.81 4.43
C LEU A 18 2.40 0.75 5.26
N LEU A 19 3.72 0.91 5.46
CA LEU A 19 4.49 0.03 6.35
C LEU A 19 4.06 0.18 7.81
N LEU A 20 3.91 1.43 8.29
CA LEU A 20 3.45 1.67 9.66
C LEU A 20 2.03 1.15 9.87
N ALA A 21 1.11 1.37 8.92
CA ALA A 21 -0.23 0.82 8.98
C ALA A 21 -0.23 -0.72 9.05
N SER A 22 0.64 -1.37 8.26
CA SER A 22 0.78 -2.82 8.25
C SER A 22 1.32 -3.34 9.58
N ALA A 23 2.35 -2.70 10.13
CA ALA A 23 2.91 -3.04 11.44
C ALA A 23 1.88 -2.87 12.56
N LEU A 24 1.20 -1.71 12.61
CA LEU A 24 0.15 -1.44 13.60
C LEU A 24 -1.03 -2.41 13.46
N THR A 25 -1.37 -2.82 12.24
CA THR A 25 -2.39 -3.86 12.01
C THR A 25 -1.98 -5.18 12.63
N LEU A 26 -0.76 -5.65 12.37
CA LEU A 26 -0.27 -6.91 12.95
C LEU A 26 -0.25 -6.82 14.49
N ILE A 27 0.19 -5.69 15.04
CA ILE A 27 0.14 -5.44 16.49
C ILE A 27 -1.30 -5.51 17.01
N HIS A 28 -2.25 -4.84 16.34
CA HIS A 28 -3.67 -4.85 16.71
C HIS A 28 -4.23 -6.28 16.70
N LEU A 29 -4.00 -7.03 15.62
CA LEU A 29 -4.56 -8.38 15.42
C LEU A 29 -3.98 -9.43 16.37
N PHE A 30 -2.71 -9.31 16.77
CA PHE A 30 -2.04 -10.35 17.55
C PHE A 30 -1.80 -9.99 19.01
N ARG A 31 -1.68 -8.70 19.35
CA ARG A 31 -1.47 -8.27 20.74
C ARG A 31 -2.69 -7.62 21.39
N ARG A 32 -3.68 -7.18 20.61
CA ARG A 32 -4.92 -6.55 21.09
C ARG A 32 -4.64 -5.50 22.19
N PRO A 33 -3.82 -4.47 21.90
CA PRO A 33 -3.46 -3.46 22.90
C PRO A 33 -4.70 -2.73 23.41
N ALA A 34 -4.65 -2.23 24.65
CA ALA A 34 -5.73 -1.44 25.23
C ALA A 34 -5.96 -0.10 24.48
N LEU A 35 -4.92 0.41 23.80
CA LEU A 35 -5.02 1.58 22.94
C LEU A 35 -5.81 1.26 21.67
N ASN A 36 -6.77 2.12 21.32
CA ASN A 36 -7.52 1.97 20.07
C ASN A 36 -6.68 2.42 18.86
N LEU A 37 -5.97 1.48 18.23
CA LEU A 37 -5.13 1.75 17.07
C LEU A 37 -5.90 1.88 15.74
N LYS A 38 -7.17 1.45 15.70
CA LYS A 38 -7.93 1.35 14.44
C LYS A 38 -8.04 2.67 13.67
N PRO A 39 -8.36 3.83 14.29
CA PRO A 39 -8.45 5.10 13.55
C PRO A 39 -7.10 5.46 12.90
N THR A 40 -6.00 5.28 13.62
CA THR A 40 -4.64 5.53 13.13
C THR A 40 -4.30 4.59 11.96
N ILE A 41 -4.61 3.30 12.07
CA ILE A 41 -4.39 2.32 11.00
C ILE A 41 -5.14 2.75 9.72
N TRP A 42 -6.44 3.06 9.84
CA TRP A 42 -7.25 3.44 8.68
C TRP A 42 -6.81 4.76 8.05
N MET A 43 -6.41 5.74 8.87
CA MET A 43 -5.86 7.01 8.39
C MET A 43 -4.56 6.79 7.61
N LEU A 44 -3.61 6.03 8.16
CA LEU A 44 -2.34 5.74 7.50
C LEU A 44 -2.53 4.92 6.22
N LEU A 45 -3.44 3.93 6.21
CA LEU A 45 -3.78 3.20 4.98
C LEU A 45 -4.31 4.13 3.90
N LEU A 46 -5.25 5.03 4.25
CA LEU A 46 -5.85 5.94 3.27
C LEU A 46 -4.84 6.94 2.72
N LEU A 47 -4.09 7.62 3.60
CA LEU A 47 -3.07 8.59 3.19
C LEU A 47 -1.95 7.92 2.40
N GLY A 48 -1.50 6.75 2.84
CA GLY A 48 -0.49 5.96 2.15
C GLY A 48 -0.96 5.50 0.77
N TRP A 49 -2.22 5.09 0.64
CA TRP A 49 -2.79 4.66 -0.64
C TRP A 49 -2.97 5.82 -1.62
N ILE A 50 -3.49 6.97 -1.17
CA ILE A 50 -3.61 8.18 -2.00
C ILE A 50 -2.24 8.63 -2.47
N GLY A 51 -1.28 8.75 -1.54
CA GLY A 51 0.08 9.13 -1.90
C GLY A 51 0.76 8.09 -2.81
N GLY A 52 0.48 6.80 -2.62
CA GLY A 52 0.94 5.74 -3.50
C GLY A 52 0.40 5.90 -4.93
N GLY A 53 -0.86 6.32 -5.08
CA GLY A 53 -1.45 6.69 -6.37
C GLY A 53 -0.70 7.85 -7.04
N VAL A 54 -0.32 8.88 -6.27
CA VAL A 54 0.50 10.00 -6.76
C VAL A 54 1.90 9.52 -7.19
N ALA A 55 2.53 8.64 -6.41
CA ALA A 55 3.84 8.08 -6.74
C ALA A 55 3.79 7.23 -8.03
N VAL A 56 2.74 6.42 -8.21
CA VAL A 56 2.53 5.66 -9.45
C VAL A 56 2.32 6.61 -10.63
N LEU A 57 1.46 7.62 -10.50
CA LEU A 57 1.19 8.58 -11.57
C LEU A 57 2.47 9.29 -12.02
N THR A 58 3.24 9.83 -11.07
CA THR A 58 4.51 10.51 -11.37
C THR A 58 5.55 9.55 -11.96
N GLY A 59 5.60 8.30 -11.51
CA GLY A 59 6.48 7.27 -12.07
C GLY A 59 6.14 6.87 -13.50
N LEU A 60 4.86 6.69 -13.82
CA LEU A 60 4.40 6.39 -15.19
C LEU A 60 4.65 7.57 -16.14
N LEU A 61 4.47 8.80 -15.67
CA LEU A 61 4.83 10.00 -16.44
C LEU A 61 6.34 10.05 -16.71
N ALA A 62 7.18 9.72 -15.73
CA ALA A 62 8.63 9.66 -15.93
C ALA A 62 9.03 8.54 -16.91
N GLN A 63 8.36 7.38 -16.85
CA GLN A 63 8.59 6.25 -17.76
C GLN A 63 8.35 6.63 -19.23
N ALA A 64 7.39 7.51 -19.53
CA ALA A 64 7.05 7.92 -20.89
C ALA A 64 8.22 8.58 -21.65
N TYR A 65 9.23 9.07 -20.92
CA TYR A 65 10.43 9.71 -21.48
C TYR A 65 11.65 8.78 -21.54
N LEU A 66 11.51 7.51 -21.12
CA LEU A 66 12.60 6.53 -21.16
C LEU A 66 12.69 5.85 -22.54
N PRO A 67 13.90 5.48 -22.99
CA PRO A 67 14.08 4.76 -24.24
C PRO A 67 13.35 3.40 -24.22
N PRO A 68 12.64 3.01 -25.31
CA PRO A 68 11.84 1.77 -25.33
C PRO A 68 12.63 0.47 -25.13
N GLN A 69 13.91 0.46 -25.50
CA GLN A 69 14.81 -0.70 -25.41
C GLN A 69 15.99 -0.41 -24.48
N ALA A 70 15.70 -0.10 -23.22
CA ALA A 70 16.73 0.09 -22.21
C ALA A 70 17.26 -1.25 -21.65
N PRO A 71 18.57 -1.34 -21.30
CA PRO A 71 19.14 -2.54 -20.68
C PRO A 71 18.52 -2.88 -19.30
N TYR A 72 17.92 -1.89 -18.63
CA TYR A 72 17.26 -2.03 -17.32
C TYR A 72 15.75 -2.33 -17.40
N ARG A 73 15.20 -2.58 -18.60
CA ARG A 73 13.75 -2.76 -18.81
C ARG A 73 13.12 -3.83 -17.89
N THR A 74 13.83 -4.93 -17.65
CA THR A 74 13.36 -5.99 -16.76
C THR A 74 13.23 -5.50 -15.32
N VAL A 75 14.25 -4.79 -14.80
CA VAL A 75 14.24 -4.21 -13.44
C VAL A 75 13.15 -3.15 -13.32
N LEU A 76 13.00 -2.31 -14.35
CA LEU A 76 11.94 -1.30 -14.42
C LEU A 76 10.56 -1.92 -14.36
N ASN A 77 10.31 -2.98 -15.12
CA ASN A 77 9.03 -3.69 -15.11
C ASN A 77 8.75 -4.30 -13.73
N PHE A 78 9.74 -4.92 -13.08
CA PHE A 78 9.55 -5.44 -11.73
C PHE A 78 9.20 -4.35 -10.72
N HIS A 79 9.88 -3.19 -10.78
CA HIS A 79 9.56 -2.02 -9.95
C HIS A 79 8.12 -1.52 -10.19
N ILE A 80 7.71 -1.39 -11.46
CA ILE A 80 6.35 -0.93 -11.82
C ILE A 80 5.30 -1.94 -11.33
N TRP A 81 5.47 -3.23 -11.63
CA TRP A 81 4.51 -4.25 -11.27
C TRP A 81 4.37 -4.43 -9.76
N SER A 82 5.47 -4.37 -9.00
CA SER A 82 5.40 -4.42 -7.54
C SER A 82 4.73 -3.19 -6.94
N GLY A 83 4.94 -2.00 -7.52
CA GLY A 83 4.27 -0.77 -7.13
C GLY A 83 2.76 -0.79 -7.40
N LEU A 84 2.35 -1.25 -8.60
CA LEU A 84 0.94 -1.42 -8.95
C LEU A 84 0.26 -2.50 -8.10
N ALA A 85 0.94 -3.63 -7.85
CA ALA A 85 0.43 -4.68 -6.98
C ALA A 85 0.21 -4.18 -5.55
N THR A 86 1.14 -3.34 -5.03
CA THR A 86 0.98 -2.65 -3.75
C THR A 86 -0.29 -1.82 -3.73
N LEU A 87 -0.51 -0.98 -4.76
CA LEU A 87 -1.67 -0.10 -4.83
C LEU A 87 -2.99 -0.90 -4.90
N VAL A 88 -3.04 -1.97 -5.70
CA VAL A 88 -4.21 -2.84 -5.80
C VAL A 88 -4.49 -3.54 -4.48
N LEU A 89 -3.47 -4.09 -3.83
CA LEU A 89 -3.62 -4.84 -2.58
C LEU A 89 -4.14 -3.95 -1.45
N TYR A 90 -3.52 -2.80 -1.21
CA TYR A 90 -3.98 -1.87 -0.18
C TYR A 90 -5.31 -1.20 -0.53
N GLY A 91 -5.58 -0.98 -1.82
CA GLY A 91 -6.87 -0.50 -2.31
C GLY A 91 -7.99 -1.50 -2.05
N PHE A 92 -7.73 -2.79 -2.30
CA PHE A 92 -8.64 -3.88 -1.95
C PHE A 92 -8.92 -3.91 -0.45
N TRP A 93 -7.89 -3.79 0.39
CA TRP A 93 -8.07 -3.73 1.84
C TRP A 93 -8.95 -2.55 2.27
N LEU A 94 -8.66 -1.33 1.78
CA LEU A 94 -9.49 -0.15 2.04
C LEU A 94 -10.94 -0.35 1.58
N TYR A 95 -11.13 -0.90 0.38
CA TYR A 95 -12.45 -1.21 -0.17
C TYR A 95 -13.22 -2.21 0.71
N ARG A 96 -12.56 -3.28 1.18
CA ARG A 96 -13.17 -4.24 2.11
C ARG A 96 -13.53 -3.58 3.44
N GLY A 97 -12.68 -2.72 3.99
CA GLY A 97 -12.99 -1.95 5.20
C GLY A 97 -14.17 -1.00 5.02
N TRP A 98 -14.24 -0.33 3.87
CA TRP A 98 -15.37 0.55 3.51
C TRP A 98 -16.67 -0.24 3.35
N LEU A 99 -16.66 -1.35 2.60
CA LEU A 99 -17.81 -2.24 2.49
C LEU A 99 -18.25 -2.77 3.85
N TYR A 100 -17.30 -3.16 4.70
CA TYR A 100 -17.58 -3.65 6.04
C TYR A 100 -18.28 -2.56 6.87
N ARG A 101 -17.88 -1.29 6.76
CA ARG A 101 -18.54 -0.17 7.44
C ARG A 101 -19.79 0.36 6.74
N SER A 102 -20.19 -0.17 5.59
CA SER A 102 -21.40 0.31 4.90
C SER A 102 -22.67 0.07 5.74
N ALA A 103 -23.66 0.96 5.61
CA ALA A 103 -24.91 0.86 6.38
C ALA A 103 -25.63 -0.49 6.16
N ARG A 104 -25.63 -0.98 4.91
CA ARG A 104 -26.21 -2.28 4.54
C ARG A 104 -25.50 -3.44 5.22
N ALA A 105 -24.16 -3.48 5.16
CA ALA A 105 -23.37 -4.53 5.81
C ALA A 105 -23.54 -4.52 7.34
N ARG A 106 -23.58 -3.34 7.96
CA ARG A 106 -23.87 -3.19 9.39
C ARG A 106 -25.24 -3.72 9.77
N GLN A 107 -26.29 -3.38 9.00
CA GLN A 107 -27.64 -3.87 9.27
C GLN A 107 -27.74 -5.40 9.15
N GLN A 108 -27.11 -5.97 8.13
CA GLN A 108 -27.08 -7.43 7.94
C GLN A 108 -26.35 -8.12 9.09
N ARG A 109 -25.18 -7.63 9.51
CA ARG A 109 -24.42 -8.20 10.64
C ARG A 109 -25.15 -8.11 11.97
N ARG A 110 -25.89 -7.02 12.21
CA ARG A 110 -26.77 -6.89 13.38
C ARG A 110 -27.87 -7.95 13.38
N ARG A 111 -28.45 -8.28 12.22
CA ARG A 111 -29.46 -9.35 12.10
C ARG A 111 -28.88 -10.74 12.35
N THR A 112 -27.62 -10.97 11.98
CA THR A 112 -26.94 -12.26 12.18
C THR A 112 -26.19 -12.35 13.51
N GLY A 113 -26.33 -11.36 14.41
CA GLY A 113 -25.72 -11.37 15.74
C GLY A 113 -24.20 -11.14 15.79
N VAL A 114 -23.59 -10.64 14.71
CA VAL A 114 -22.14 -10.36 14.67
C VAL A 114 -21.85 -9.06 15.40
N ALA A 115 -21.06 -9.13 16.48
CA ALA A 115 -20.73 -7.99 17.35
C ALA A 115 -19.61 -7.09 16.81
N ALA A 116 -18.77 -7.57 15.88
CA ALA A 116 -17.63 -6.82 15.36
C ALA A 116 -18.07 -5.57 14.57
N GLU A 117 -17.72 -4.39 15.08
CA GLU A 117 -18.06 -3.10 14.48
C GLU A 117 -17.09 -2.68 13.37
N ASP A 118 -15.81 -3.05 13.50
CA ASP A 118 -14.77 -2.82 12.51
C ASP A 118 -14.22 -4.16 11.98
N LEU A 119 -13.75 -4.12 10.73
CA LEU A 119 -13.19 -5.26 10.04
C LEU A 119 -11.94 -5.81 10.78
N LEU A 120 -11.18 -4.94 11.45
CA LEU A 120 -10.00 -5.31 12.22
C LEU A 120 -10.32 -6.05 13.53
N ASP A 121 -11.59 -6.07 13.95
CA ASP A 121 -12.06 -6.79 15.13
C ASP A 121 -12.78 -8.11 14.77
N ASP A 122 -12.95 -8.39 13.48
CA ASP A 122 -13.60 -9.61 12.99
C ASP A 122 -12.60 -10.79 12.98
N ASP A 123 -12.83 -11.79 13.84
CA ASP A 123 -11.98 -12.98 13.94
C ASP A 123 -11.94 -13.78 12.62
N ALA A 124 -13.02 -13.77 11.83
CA ALA A 124 -13.04 -14.40 10.51
C ALA A 124 -12.12 -13.66 9.52
N ALA A 125 -11.84 -12.38 9.79
CA ALA A 125 -11.00 -11.56 8.93
C ALA A 125 -9.52 -11.53 9.30
N ARG A 126 -9.20 -11.90 10.54
CA ARG A 126 -7.87 -11.79 11.13
C ARG A 126 -6.74 -12.30 10.23
N TRP A 127 -6.84 -13.54 9.75
CA TRP A 127 -5.73 -14.17 9.03
C TRP A 127 -5.52 -13.61 7.63
N TRP A 128 -6.60 -13.32 6.89
CA TRP A 128 -6.44 -12.76 5.55
C TRP A 128 -6.02 -11.29 5.60
N ILE A 129 -6.40 -10.52 6.63
CA ILE A 129 -5.88 -9.17 6.85
C ILE A 129 -4.40 -9.20 7.23
N ALA A 130 -4.00 -10.13 8.10
CA ALA A 130 -2.58 -10.32 8.42
C ALA A 130 -1.77 -10.66 7.16
N LEU A 131 -2.30 -11.53 6.29
CA LEU A 131 -1.68 -11.85 5.00
C LEU A 131 -1.55 -10.60 4.11
N LEU A 132 -2.61 -9.79 3.97
CA LEU A 132 -2.54 -8.54 3.21
C LEU A 132 -1.48 -7.59 3.77
N ALA A 133 -1.39 -7.42 5.10
CA ALA A 133 -0.39 -6.58 5.74
C ALA A 133 1.04 -7.06 5.44
N ILE A 134 1.30 -8.36 5.54
CA ILE A 134 2.63 -8.94 5.29
C ILE A 134 2.99 -8.85 3.81
N VAL A 135 2.10 -9.30 2.92
CA VAL A 135 2.35 -9.29 1.47
C VAL A 135 2.50 -7.86 0.97
N GLY A 136 1.66 -6.92 1.43
CA GLY A 136 1.78 -5.50 1.12
C GLY A 136 3.13 -4.92 1.54
N ALA A 137 3.60 -5.23 2.75
CA ALA A 137 4.90 -4.78 3.22
C ALA A 137 6.06 -5.37 2.39
N LEU A 138 5.99 -6.65 2.03
CA LEU A 138 6.99 -7.29 1.17
C LEU A 138 7.01 -6.70 -0.25
N LEU A 139 5.85 -6.36 -0.81
CA LEU A 139 5.76 -5.68 -2.11
C LEU A 139 6.36 -4.27 -2.06
N ILE A 140 6.19 -3.54 -0.95
CA ILE A 140 6.85 -2.24 -0.74
C ILE A 140 8.37 -2.41 -0.73
N VAL A 141 8.89 -3.39 0.02
CA VAL A 141 10.33 -3.70 0.06
C VAL A 141 10.85 -4.07 -1.33
N ALA A 142 10.15 -4.93 -2.06
CA ALA A 142 10.52 -5.31 -3.43
C ALA A 142 10.53 -4.10 -4.37
N THR A 143 9.51 -3.24 -4.30
CA THR A 143 9.42 -2.00 -5.10
C THR A 143 10.59 -1.07 -4.82
N GLY A 144 10.92 -0.87 -3.55
CA GLY A 144 12.07 -0.07 -3.12
C GLY A 144 13.40 -0.67 -3.59
N TRP A 145 13.56 -1.99 -3.49
CA TRP A 145 14.76 -2.70 -3.97
C TRP A 145 14.99 -2.48 -5.47
N PHE A 146 13.98 -2.75 -6.31
CA PHE A 146 14.12 -2.54 -7.75
C PHE A 146 14.28 -1.06 -8.12
N GLY A 147 13.60 -0.16 -7.40
CA GLY A 147 13.78 1.29 -7.55
C GLY A 147 15.21 1.73 -7.24
N GLY A 148 15.79 1.22 -6.15
CA GLY A 148 17.19 1.45 -5.80
C GLY A 148 18.15 0.96 -6.89
N ARG A 149 17.93 -0.23 -7.45
CA ARG A 149 18.75 -0.73 -8.57
C ARG A 149 18.67 0.17 -9.79
N LEU A 150 17.49 0.70 -10.14
CA LEU A 150 17.35 1.65 -11.27
C LEU A 150 18.22 2.90 -11.07
N VAL A 151 18.27 3.42 -9.85
CA VAL A 151 19.06 4.62 -9.53
C VAL A 151 20.56 4.30 -9.42
N TYR A 152 20.93 3.31 -8.61
CA TYR A 152 22.32 3.06 -8.23
C TYR A 152 23.11 2.20 -9.23
N GLU A 153 22.46 1.28 -9.96
CA GLU A 153 23.15 0.44 -10.97
C GLU A 153 23.07 1.05 -12.37
N PHE A 154 21.95 1.71 -12.69
CA PHE A 154 21.65 2.14 -14.06
C PHE A 154 21.57 3.66 -14.26
N GLY A 155 21.65 4.46 -13.19
CA GLY A 155 21.62 5.92 -13.29
C GLY A 155 20.30 6.47 -13.86
N VAL A 156 19.17 5.78 -13.64
CA VAL A 156 17.88 6.25 -14.13
C VAL A 156 17.42 7.44 -13.30
N ASN A 157 17.11 8.56 -13.97
CA ASN A 157 16.62 9.81 -13.38
C ASN A 157 17.57 10.48 -12.35
N VAL A 158 18.88 10.30 -12.50
CA VAL A 158 19.90 10.95 -11.65
C VAL A 158 20.48 12.25 -12.23
N GLY A 159 19.93 12.74 -13.35
CA GLY A 159 20.37 13.95 -14.06
C GLY A 159 19.23 14.93 -14.36
#